data_AF-T0XXI8-F1
#
_entry.id   AF-T0XXI8-F1
#
_cell.length_a   1.000
_cell.length_b   1.000
_cell.length_c   1.000
_cell.angle_alpha   90.00
_cell.angle_beta   90.00
_cell.angle_gamma   90.00
#
_symmetry.space_group_name_H-M   'P 1'
#
loop_
_entity.id
_entity.type
_entity.pdbx_description
1 polymer ?
#
loop_
_entity_poly.entity_id
_entity_poly.type
_entity_poly.pdbx_seq_one_letter_code
_entity_poly.pdbx_strand_id
1 'polypeptide(L)'
;MDLLRIPNPVPNTPPSKAQGLVDRISAAFRDLPDSRKPGNNTKYSMHDAACSAFSVFFTQRPSFLSFPRNLERTTGRSNVHSLFGVHHVPTDVQIRNVLDSVSPAEIAPLIEAVGDKLKDEGSLEHYRVLFGTIPLAMDGTDIYSSESRIHCPSSHVTHHSDGSVLYRHIAMTPALVAPGEPRVVALPPEFVVPQDGHAKQDCEMAAGTRWIDRWGSHYAPWGLCE
;
A
#
# COMPACT_ATOMS: atom_id res chain seq x y z
N MET A 1 -15.41 42.46 12.51
CA MET A 1 -16.22 41.39 11.92
C MET A 1 -15.40 40.11 11.97
N ASP A 2 -15.43 39.43 13.12
CA ASP A 2 -14.74 38.15 13.37
C ASP A 2 -15.81 37.07 13.57
N LEU A 3 -16.49 36.68 12.49
CA LEU A 3 -17.48 35.61 12.53
C LEU A 3 -17.27 34.72 11.32
N LEU A 4 -17.05 33.42 11.58
CA LEU A 4 -16.75 32.29 10.68
C LEU A 4 -15.29 31.81 10.67
N ARG A 5 -14.65 31.68 11.84
CA ARG A 5 -13.61 30.66 12.01
C ARG A 5 -14.31 29.36 12.40
N ILE A 6 -14.52 28.47 11.43
CA ILE A 6 -14.95 27.09 11.72
C ILE A 6 -13.89 26.50 12.66
N PRO A 7 -14.23 26.04 13.88
CA PRO A 7 -13.26 25.40 14.75
C PRO A 7 -12.67 24.19 14.01
N ASN A 8 -11.34 24.17 13.92
CA ASN A 8 -10.64 23.09 13.24
C ASN A 8 -10.93 21.77 13.97
N PRO A 9 -11.14 20.66 13.25
CA PRO A 9 -11.33 19.36 13.88
C PRO A 9 -10.07 18.99 14.69
N VAL A 10 -10.28 18.40 15.85
CA VAL A 10 -9.21 17.86 16.69
C VAL A 10 -8.45 16.79 15.87
N PRO A 11 -7.11 16.75 15.87
CA PRO A 11 -6.36 15.69 15.21
C PRO A 11 -6.84 14.32 15.70
N ASN A 12 -7.04 13.40 14.77
CA ASN A 12 -7.47 12.05 15.13
C ASN A 12 -6.38 11.41 16.00
N THR A 13 -6.75 10.92 17.17
CA THR A 13 -5.93 9.99 17.94
C THR A 13 -6.32 8.58 17.49
N PRO A 14 -5.37 7.68 17.18
CA PRO A 14 -5.75 6.31 16.88
C PRO A 14 -6.55 5.76 18.07
N PRO A 15 -7.64 5.00 17.83
CA PRO A 15 -8.25 4.24 18.91
C PRO A 15 -7.16 3.41 19.61
N SER A 16 -7.19 3.30 20.93
CA SER A 16 -6.12 2.62 21.70
C SER A 16 -5.82 1.20 21.19
N LYS A 17 -6.85 0.50 20.66
CA LYS A 17 -6.71 -0.82 20.03
C LYS A 17 -5.94 -0.81 18.70
N ALA A 18 -5.97 0.30 17.96
CA ALA A 18 -5.26 0.45 16.69
C ALA A 18 -3.81 0.95 16.87
N GLN A 19 -3.45 1.47 18.04
CA GLN A 19 -2.12 2.06 18.28
C GLN A 19 -0.99 1.05 18.05
N GLY A 20 -1.10 -0.18 18.56
CA GLY A 20 -0.06 -1.19 18.37
C GLY A 20 0.18 -1.57 16.90
N LEU A 21 -0.86 -1.48 16.05
CA LEU A 21 -0.72 -1.67 14.61
C LEU A 21 0.00 -0.49 13.95
N VAL A 22 -0.37 0.73 14.34
CA VAL A 22 0.28 1.97 13.86
C VAL A 22 1.76 2.00 14.23
N ASP A 23 2.09 1.62 15.46
CA ASP A 23 3.48 1.58 15.96
C ASP A 23 4.31 0.57 15.15
N ARG A 24 3.73 -0.57 14.81
CA ARG A 24 4.39 -1.60 14.01
C ARG A 24 4.64 -1.13 12.57
N ILE A 25 3.65 -0.49 11.94
CA ILE A 25 3.79 0.11 10.61
C ILE A 25 4.91 1.16 10.63
N SER A 26 4.89 2.05 11.63
CA SER A 26 5.92 3.07 11.83
C SER A 26 7.32 2.46 12.04
N ALA A 27 7.43 1.36 12.78
CA ALA A 27 8.70 0.65 12.95
C ALA A 27 9.19 0.06 11.63
N ALA A 28 8.35 -0.66 10.90
CA ALA A 28 8.71 -1.23 9.60
C ALA A 28 9.17 -0.15 8.60
N PHE A 29 8.52 1.02 8.60
CA PHE A 29 8.92 2.15 7.75
C PHE A 29 10.26 2.80 8.14
N ARG A 30 10.69 2.69 9.41
CA ARG A 30 12.04 3.11 9.82
C ARG A 30 13.12 2.17 9.29
N ASP A 31 12.81 0.88 9.21
CA ASP A 31 13.77 -0.17 8.86
C ASP A 31 13.89 -0.41 7.35
N LEU A 32 13.15 0.34 6.53
CA LEU A 32 13.26 0.25 5.07
C LEU A 32 14.67 0.60 4.59
N PRO A 33 15.20 -0.11 3.59
CA PRO A 33 16.52 0.16 3.05
C PRO A 33 16.58 1.53 2.39
N ASP A 34 17.60 2.32 2.76
CA ASP A 34 17.89 3.61 2.14
C ASP A 34 19.09 3.47 1.21
N SER A 35 18.84 3.43 -0.10
CA SER A 35 19.88 3.31 -1.12
C SER A 35 20.58 4.64 -1.43
N ARG A 36 20.11 5.75 -0.84
CA ARG A 36 20.68 7.09 -1.07
C ARG A 36 22.01 7.23 -0.34
N LYS A 37 22.98 7.84 -0.99
CA LYS A 37 24.24 8.25 -0.33
C LYS A 37 23.95 9.33 0.73
N PRO A 38 24.65 9.35 1.88
CA PRO A 38 24.50 10.40 2.89
C PRO A 38 24.74 11.79 2.30
N GLY A 39 23.83 12.74 2.54
CA GLY A 39 23.94 14.10 2.02
C GLY A 39 22.63 14.89 2.02
N ASN A 40 22.55 15.97 1.24
CA ASN A 40 21.34 16.81 1.18
C ASN A 40 20.09 16.06 0.67
N ASN A 41 20.28 14.98 -0.08
CA ASN A 41 19.24 14.05 -0.55
C ASN A 41 18.63 13.18 0.56
N THR A 42 19.24 13.11 1.76
CA THR A 42 18.71 12.39 2.94
C THR A 42 18.00 13.32 3.94
N LYS A 43 17.67 14.55 3.54
CA LYS A 43 16.91 15.51 4.37
C LYS A 43 15.60 14.94 4.91
N TYR A 44 14.92 14.10 4.10
CA TYR A 44 13.74 13.35 4.52
C TYR A 44 14.15 11.90 4.80
N SER A 45 13.82 11.42 6.01
CA SER A 45 14.05 10.03 6.40
C SER A 45 13.14 9.08 5.61
N MET A 46 13.52 7.79 5.55
CA MET A 46 12.66 6.73 5.00
C MET A 46 11.30 6.70 5.70
N HIS A 47 11.32 6.77 7.03
CA HIS A 47 10.13 6.84 7.87
C HIS A 47 9.21 7.99 7.49
N ASP A 48 9.73 9.22 7.40
CA ASP A 48 8.90 10.39 7.11
C ASP A 48 8.30 10.32 5.71
N ALA A 49 9.06 9.82 4.74
CA ALA A 49 8.56 9.60 3.38
C ALA A 49 7.47 8.52 3.33
N ALA A 50 7.71 7.35 3.92
CA ALA A 50 6.78 6.22 3.93
C ALA A 50 5.49 6.51 4.72
N CYS A 51 5.61 7.09 5.92
CA CYS A 51 4.45 7.54 6.70
C CYS A 51 3.65 8.63 5.97
N SER A 52 4.33 9.55 5.27
CA SER A 52 3.64 10.56 4.45
C SER A 52 2.89 9.93 3.29
N ALA A 53 3.48 8.97 2.59
CA ALA A 53 2.82 8.22 1.51
C ALA A 53 1.60 7.45 2.04
N PHE A 54 1.77 6.75 3.16
CA PHE A 54 0.70 5.97 3.80
C PHE A 54 -0.46 6.85 4.31
N SER A 55 -0.16 8.06 4.78
CA SER A 55 -1.18 8.97 5.32
C SER A 55 -2.25 9.37 4.30
N VAL A 56 -1.95 9.28 3.00
CA VAL A 56 -2.90 9.62 1.93
C VAL A 56 -4.17 8.79 2.02
N PHE A 57 -4.06 7.50 2.39
CA PHE A 57 -5.20 6.60 2.56
C PHE A 57 -6.13 6.99 3.72
N PHE A 58 -5.66 7.85 4.63
CA PHE A 58 -6.44 8.35 5.77
C PHE A 58 -6.91 9.79 5.57
N THR A 59 -6.64 10.39 4.41
CA THR A 59 -7.04 11.76 4.08
C THR A 59 -8.01 11.78 2.90
N GLN A 60 -9.27 12.16 3.16
CA GLN A 60 -10.32 12.26 2.13
C GLN A 60 -10.18 13.54 1.29
N ARG A 61 -9.06 13.76 0.59
CA ARG A 61 -8.96 14.87 -0.39
C ARG A 61 -8.18 14.50 -1.66
N PRO A 62 -8.61 15.01 -2.83
CA PRO A 62 -8.11 14.62 -4.15
C PRO A 62 -6.69 15.10 -4.49
N SER A 63 -5.94 15.71 -3.56
CA SER A 63 -4.56 16.14 -3.84
C SER A 63 -3.62 16.02 -2.65
N PHE A 64 -2.50 15.35 -2.91
CA PHE A 64 -1.38 15.01 -2.02
C PHE A 64 -0.89 16.18 -1.13
N LEU A 65 -0.81 17.39 -1.69
CA LEU A 65 -0.18 18.55 -1.03
C LEU A 65 -1.15 19.52 -0.38
N SER A 66 -2.43 19.50 -0.76
CA SER A 66 -3.35 20.57 -0.33
C SER A 66 -3.73 20.43 1.13
N PHE A 67 -3.65 19.23 1.72
CA PHE A 67 -4.07 19.00 3.10
C PHE A 67 -2.94 19.16 4.14
N PRO A 68 -1.76 18.50 4.02
CA PRO A 68 -0.73 18.62 5.05
C PRO A 68 -0.24 20.07 5.22
N ARG A 69 -0.09 20.81 4.11
CA ARG A 69 0.37 22.20 4.12
C ARG A 69 -0.70 23.18 4.61
N ASN A 70 -1.98 22.97 4.27
CA ASN A 70 -3.03 23.85 4.80
C ASN A 70 -3.26 23.59 6.29
N LEU A 71 -3.26 22.32 6.72
CA LEU A 71 -3.43 21.96 8.12
C LEU A 71 -2.22 22.43 8.96
N GLU A 72 -0.99 22.24 8.48
CA GLU A 72 0.22 22.80 9.11
C GLU A 72 0.21 24.33 9.16
N ARG A 73 -0.20 25.01 8.07
CA ARG A 73 -0.35 26.49 8.05
C ARG A 73 -1.47 27.02 8.94
N THR A 74 -2.49 26.23 9.27
CA THR A 74 -3.65 26.69 10.08
C THR A 74 -3.66 26.18 11.52
N THR A 75 -2.96 25.08 11.84
CA THR A 75 -3.03 24.40 13.15
C THR A 75 -1.67 24.08 13.77
N GLY A 76 -0.57 24.16 13.01
CA GLY A 76 0.76 23.72 13.48
C GLY A 76 0.92 22.21 13.70
N ARG A 77 -0.12 21.38 13.42
CA ARG A 77 -0.07 19.90 13.54
C ARG A 77 -0.95 19.24 12.48
N SER A 78 -0.36 18.39 11.64
CA SER A 78 -1.12 17.60 10.66
C SER A 78 -1.51 16.21 11.20
N ASN A 79 -2.55 15.58 10.65
CA ASN A 79 -2.87 14.17 10.95
C ASN A 79 -1.66 13.26 10.68
N VAL A 80 -0.82 13.61 9.71
CA VAL A 80 0.44 12.91 9.42
C VAL A 80 1.40 12.98 10.62
N HIS A 81 1.48 14.14 11.26
CA HIS A 81 2.32 14.36 12.44
C HIS A 81 1.74 13.73 13.72
N SER A 82 0.41 13.71 13.87
CA SER A 82 -0.27 13.19 15.07
C SER A 82 -0.50 11.67 15.05
N LEU A 83 -0.75 11.07 13.88
CA LEU A 83 -0.96 9.62 13.73
C LEU A 83 0.34 8.86 13.48
N PHE A 84 1.26 9.45 12.71
CA PHE A 84 2.43 8.73 12.19
C PHE A 84 3.77 9.35 12.59
N GLY A 85 3.76 10.41 13.40
CA GLY A 85 4.99 11.03 13.93
C GLY A 85 5.92 11.64 12.88
N VAL A 86 5.41 12.02 11.71
CA VAL A 86 6.23 12.62 10.63
C VAL A 86 6.66 14.02 11.00
N HIS A 87 7.97 14.27 11.00
CA HIS A 87 8.55 15.57 11.35
C HIS A 87 8.59 16.54 10.16
N HIS A 88 8.84 16.03 8.95
CA HIS A 88 8.82 16.84 7.72
C HIS A 88 8.05 16.14 6.60
N VAL A 89 6.95 16.75 6.14
CA VAL A 89 6.15 16.19 5.04
C VAL A 89 6.84 16.46 3.69
N PRO A 90 7.29 15.43 2.94
CA PRO A 90 7.91 15.61 1.63
C PRO A 90 6.89 15.94 0.55
N THR A 91 7.36 16.36 -0.63
CA THR A 91 6.52 16.47 -1.83
C THR A 91 6.29 15.09 -2.46
N ASP A 92 5.29 14.96 -3.32
CA ASP A 92 5.04 13.71 -4.07
C ASP A 92 6.28 13.25 -4.85
N VAL A 93 6.91 14.18 -5.58
CA VAL A 93 8.19 13.94 -6.28
C VAL A 93 9.27 13.47 -5.31
N GLN A 94 9.36 14.09 -4.13
CA GLN A 94 10.36 13.70 -3.14
C GLN A 94 10.05 12.33 -2.51
N ILE A 95 8.78 11.98 -2.33
CA ILE A 95 8.39 10.63 -1.88
C ILE A 95 8.83 9.59 -2.89
N ARG A 96 8.53 9.80 -4.17
CA ARG A 96 9.00 8.91 -5.25
C ARG A 96 10.51 8.77 -5.26
N ASN A 97 11.25 9.88 -5.19
CA ASN A 97 12.72 9.85 -5.13
C ASN A 97 13.28 9.05 -3.94
N VAL A 98 12.53 8.91 -2.85
CA VAL A 98 12.95 8.15 -1.66
C VAL A 98 12.48 6.70 -1.74
N LEU A 99 11.22 6.47 -2.10
CA LEU A 99 10.59 5.15 -2.00
C LEU A 99 10.65 4.31 -3.28
N ASP A 100 10.85 4.89 -4.47
CA ASP A 100 10.85 4.13 -5.74
C ASP A 100 11.99 3.09 -5.81
N SER A 101 13.03 3.25 -4.98
CA SER A 101 14.14 2.28 -4.88
C SER A 101 13.86 1.11 -3.93
N VAL A 102 12.80 1.19 -3.12
CA VAL A 102 12.42 0.16 -2.16
C VAL A 102 11.70 -0.96 -2.90
N SER A 103 12.22 -2.18 -2.79
CA SER A 103 11.56 -3.36 -3.34
C SER A 103 10.22 -3.59 -2.62
N PRO A 104 9.13 -3.94 -3.34
CA PRO A 104 7.87 -4.31 -2.70
C PRO A 104 8.01 -5.49 -1.73
N ALA A 105 9.02 -6.35 -1.92
CA ALA A 105 9.33 -7.46 -1.03
C ALA A 105 9.71 -7.00 0.40
N GLU A 106 10.19 -5.77 0.57
CA GLU A 106 10.48 -5.19 1.89
C GLU A 106 9.21 -4.83 2.68
N ILE A 107 8.08 -4.63 1.98
CA ILE A 107 6.79 -4.26 2.58
C ILE A 107 5.89 -5.48 2.80
N ALA A 108 6.04 -6.54 2.00
CA ALA A 108 5.20 -7.73 2.09
C ALA A 108 5.15 -8.35 3.52
N PRO A 109 6.27 -8.47 4.28
CA PRO A 109 6.23 -8.98 5.65
C PRO A 109 5.40 -8.12 6.61
N LEU A 110 5.31 -6.81 6.37
CA LEU A 110 4.44 -5.96 7.16
C LEU A 110 2.98 -6.35 6.92
N ILE A 111 2.55 -6.47 5.67
CA ILE A 111 1.16 -6.82 5.30
C ILE A 111 0.80 -8.20 5.84
N GLU A 112 1.66 -9.19 5.62
CA GLU A 112 1.54 -10.55 6.16
C GLU A 112 1.26 -10.51 7.65
N ALA A 113 2.11 -9.80 8.39
CA ALA A 113 2.06 -9.85 9.83
C ALA A 113 0.93 -8.99 10.44
N VAL A 114 0.37 -8.03 9.68
CA VAL A 114 -0.93 -7.42 10.01
C VAL A 114 -2.03 -8.46 9.88
N GLY A 115 -2.03 -9.25 8.80
CA GLY A 115 -2.97 -10.34 8.59
C GLY A 115 -2.92 -11.39 9.71
N ASP A 116 -1.72 -11.84 10.09
CA ASP A 116 -1.52 -12.78 11.20
C ASP A 116 -2.13 -12.27 12.50
N LYS A 117 -1.92 -10.99 12.81
CA LYS A 117 -2.49 -10.36 14.01
C LYS A 117 -4.03 -10.34 13.97
N LEU A 118 -4.61 -10.03 12.81
CA LEU A 118 -6.07 -10.07 12.64
C LEU A 118 -6.62 -11.48 12.85
N LYS A 119 -5.91 -12.50 12.33
CA LYS A 119 -6.26 -13.91 12.56
C LYS A 119 -6.21 -14.26 14.05
N ASP A 120 -5.09 -13.97 14.70
CA ASP A 120 -4.83 -14.38 16.08
C ASP A 120 -5.75 -13.68 17.08
N GLU A 121 -6.21 -12.47 16.76
CA GLU A 121 -7.24 -11.75 17.53
C GLU A 121 -8.68 -12.22 17.23
N GLY A 122 -8.87 -13.21 16.36
CA GLY A 122 -10.18 -13.74 15.96
C GLY A 122 -10.98 -12.79 15.06
N SER A 123 -10.35 -11.76 14.48
CA SER A 123 -11.04 -10.79 13.63
C SER A 123 -11.49 -11.36 12.29
N LEU A 124 -10.95 -12.52 11.90
CA LEU A 124 -11.29 -13.22 10.65
C LEU A 124 -12.50 -14.16 10.78
N GLU A 125 -13.07 -14.33 11.97
CA GLU A 125 -14.20 -15.26 12.17
C GLU A 125 -15.46 -14.85 11.39
N HIS A 126 -15.67 -13.55 11.18
CA HIS A 126 -16.77 -13.04 10.34
C HIS A 126 -16.60 -13.32 8.84
N TYR A 127 -15.41 -13.75 8.42
CA TYR A 127 -15.12 -14.11 7.03
C TYR A 127 -15.32 -15.59 6.74
N ARG A 128 -15.61 -16.41 7.76
CA ARG A 128 -15.84 -17.84 7.57
C ARG A 128 -17.22 -18.10 6.96
N VAL A 129 -17.25 -18.96 5.95
CA VAL A 129 -18.46 -19.37 5.22
C VAL A 129 -18.70 -20.88 5.36
N LEU A 130 -19.18 -21.53 4.31
CA LEU A 130 -19.43 -22.96 4.27
C LEU A 130 -18.19 -23.76 4.70
N PHE A 131 -18.39 -24.78 5.53
CA PHE A 131 -17.34 -25.65 6.03
C PHE A 131 -16.20 -24.94 6.79
N GLY A 132 -16.42 -23.72 7.26
CA GLY A 132 -15.44 -22.95 8.03
C GLY A 132 -14.30 -22.36 7.19
N THR A 133 -14.42 -22.40 5.85
CA THR A 133 -13.43 -21.80 4.94
C THR A 133 -13.57 -20.30 4.86
N ILE A 134 -12.51 -19.62 4.47
CA ILE A 134 -12.50 -18.18 4.20
C ILE A 134 -12.31 -17.97 2.68
N PRO A 135 -13.23 -17.30 1.99
CA PRO A 135 -13.09 -17.01 0.57
C PRO A 135 -11.90 -16.08 0.30
N LEU A 136 -11.05 -16.49 -0.64
CA LEU A 136 -9.95 -15.69 -1.17
C LEU A 136 -10.31 -15.20 -2.57
N ALA A 137 -10.55 -13.90 -2.70
CA ALA A 137 -10.69 -13.28 -4.02
C ALA A 137 -9.31 -12.88 -4.54
N MET A 138 -8.98 -13.29 -5.76
CA MET A 138 -7.78 -12.87 -6.48
C MET A 138 -8.19 -12.20 -7.78
N ASP A 139 -7.80 -10.93 -7.95
CA ASP A 139 -8.11 -10.17 -9.15
C ASP A 139 -6.87 -9.38 -9.62
N GLY A 140 -6.72 -9.27 -10.93
CA GLY A 140 -5.66 -8.49 -11.58
C GLY A 140 -6.11 -7.04 -11.76
N THR A 141 -5.30 -6.08 -11.34
CA THR A 141 -5.63 -4.66 -11.48
C THR A 141 -4.45 -3.84 -11.99
N ASP A 142 -4.74 -2.89 -12.89
CA ASP A 142 -3.76 -1.92 -13.38
C ASP A 142 -3.49 -0.87 -12.30
N ILE A 143 -2.31 -0.94 -11.67
CA ILE A 143 -1.87 0.05 -10.66
C ILE A 143 -1.25 1.30 -11.29
N TYR A 144 -0.84 1.19 -12.56
CA TYR A 144 -0.34 2.30 -13.37
C TYR A 144 -0.57 2.00 -14.85
N SER A 145 -0.95 3.03 -15.61
CA SER A 145 -1.03 2.95 -17.07
C SER A 145 -0.57 4.25 -17.73
N SER A 146 0.06 4.14 -18.91
CA SER A 146 0.53 5.28 -19.69
C SER A 146 0.55 4.95 -21.18
N GLU A 147 -0.03 5.85 -21.98
CA GLU A 147 0.10 5.89 -23.45
C GLU A 147 1.31 6.74 -23.89
N SER A 148 1.95 7.43 -22.94
CA SER A 148 3.18 8.19 -23.17
C SER A 148 4.42 7.29 -23.04
N ARG A 149 5.60 7.74 -23.53
CA ARG A 149 6.88 6.99 -23.42
C ARG A 149 7.42 6.82 -21.99
N ILE A 150 6.62 7.06 -20.96
CA ILE A 150 6.98 6.77 -19.57
C ILE A 150 6.71 5.28 -19.32
N HIS A 151 7.79 4.50 -19.25
CA HIS A 151 7.76 3.06 -18.98
C HIS A 151 9.06 2.61 -18.30
N CYS A 152 9.07 1.40 -17.75
CA CYS A 152 10.27 0.77 -17.20
C CYS A 152 10.37 -0.69 -17.67
N PRO A 153 11.48 -1.40 -17.37
CA PRO A 153 11.66 -2.81 -17.76
C PRO A 153 10.58 -3.74 -17.22
N SER A 154 9.92 -3.38 -16.12
CA SER A 154 8.85 -4.18 -15.51
C SER A 154 7.46 -3.89 -16.06
N SER A 155 7.33 -2.96 -17.01
CA SER A 155 6.04 -2.61 -17.60
C SER A 155 5.56 -3.71 -18.57
N HIS A 156 4.28 -4.06 -18.47
CA HIS A 156 3.56 -4.82 -19.48
C HIS A 156 3.27 -3.93 -20.69
N VAL A 157 3.49 -4.43 -21.90
CA VAL A 157 3.40 -3.64 -23.14
C VAL A 157 2.33 -4.22 -24.05
N THR A 158 1.29 -3.43 -24.32
CA THR A 158 0.23 -3.76 -25.27
C THR A 158 0.37 -2.91 -26.53
N HIS A 159 0.38 -3.54 -27.70
CA HIS A 159 0.30 -2.86 -29.00
C HIS A 159 -1.13 -2.95 -29.53
N HIS A 160 -1.75 -1.80 -29.78
CA HIS A 160 -3.11 -1.73 -30.30
C HIS A 160 -3.13 -1.73 -31.83
N SER A 161 -4.28 -2.07 -32.41
CA SER A 161 -4.47 -2.15 -33.86
C SER A 161 -4.37 -0.79 -34.56
N ASP A 162 -4.56 0.31 -33.84
CA ASP A 162 -4.41 1.69 -34.32
C ASP A 162 -2.94 2.18 -34.28
N GLY A 163 -2.01 1.33 -33.83
CA GLY A 163 -0.59 1.64 -33.70
C GLY A 163 -0.19 2.30 -32.38
N SER A 164 -1.15 2.57 -31.48
CA SER A 164 -0.84 3.06 -30.13
C SER A 164 -0.21 1.96 -29.27
N VAL A 165 0.61 2.38 -28.30
CA VAL A 165 1.28 1.48 -27.36
C VAL A 165 0.89 1.89 -25.94
N LEU A 166 0.41 0.91 -25.18
CA LEU A 166 0.01 1.09 -23.78
C LEU A 166 0.99 0.34 -22.87
N TYR A 167 1.58 1.08 -21.94
CA TYR A 167 2.43 0.54 -20.88
C TYR A 167 1.63 0.44 -19.59
N ARG A 168 1.70 -0.71 -18.92
CA ARG A 168 0.93 -0.97 -17.69
C ARG A 168 1.78 -1.63 -16.62
N HIS A 169 1.48 -1.34 -15.37
CA HIS A 169 1.86 -2.17 -14.25
C HIS A 169 0.60 -2.82 -13.70
N ILE A 170 0.64 -4.14 -13.58
CA ILE A 170 -0.49 -4.94 -13.14
C ILE A 170 -0.08 -5.61 -11.84
N ALA A 171 -0.97 -5.61 -10.86
CA ALA A 171 -0.82 -6.38 -9.63
C ALA A 171 -1.97 -7.36 -9.51
N MET A 172 -1.65 -8.62 -9.20
CA MET A 172 -2.60 -9.55 -8.62
C MET A 172 -2.81 -9.16 -7.16
N THR A 173 -4.05 -8.90 -6.76
CA THR A 173 -4.40 -8.42 -5.42
C THR A 173 -5.29 -9.42 -4.69
N PRO A 174 -4.72 -10.30 -3.86
CA PRO A 174 -5.50 -11.25 -3.08
C PRO A 174 -6.14 -10.57 -1.86
N ALA A 175 -7.42 -10.85 -1.63
CA ALA A 175 -8.17 -10.28 -0.52
C ALA A 175 -9.15 -11.30 0.08
N LEU A 176 -9.27 -11.29 1.40
CA LEU A 176 -10.30 -12.05 2.10
C LEU A 176 -11.63 -11.30 2.00
N VAL A 177 -12.67 -12.04 1.60
CA VAL A 177 -14.03 -11.51 1.39
C VAL A 177 -15.06 -12.45 1.99
N ALA A 178 -16.25 -11.94 2.32
CA ALA A 178 -17.37 -12.79 2.72
C ALA A 178 -18.73 -12.15 2.36
N PRO A 179 -19.76 -12.97 2.07
CA PRO A 179 -21.10 -12.45 1.82
C PRO A 179 -21.63 -11.62 2.99
N GLY A 180 -22.08 -10.39 2.71
CA GLY A 180 -22.62 -9.49 3.72
C GLY A 180 -21.58 -8.79 4.60
N GLU A 181 -20.28 -9.08 4.42
CA GLU A 181 -19.19 -8.35 5.06
C GLU A 181 -18.74 -7.22 4.11
N PRO A 182 -18.99 -5.93 4.43
CA PRO A 182 -18.61 -4.82 3.57
C PRO A 182 -17.11 -4.50 3.59
N ARG A 183 -16.34 -5.11 4.50
CA ARG A 183 -14.90 -4.91 4.63
C ARG A 183 -14.14 -6.03 3.91
N VAL A 184 -12.94 -5.70 3.46
CA VAL A 184 -12.01 -6.67 2.87
C VAL A 184 -10.70 -6.64 3.65
N VAL A 185 -10.04 -7.81 3.75
CA VAL A 185 -8.69 -7.89 4.32
C VAL A 185 -7.72 -8.17 3.18
N ALA A 186 -6.93 -7.16 2.81
CA ALA A 186 -5.92 -7.31 1.78
C ALA A 186 -4.75 -8.18 2.28
N LEU A 187 -4.28 -9.07 1.40
CA LEU A 187 -3.05 -9.86 1.59
C LEU A 187 -1.92 -9.26 0.73
N PRO A 188 -0.67 -9.70 0.90
CA PRO A 188 0.45 -9.20 0.08
C PRO A 188 0.15 -9.38 -1.43
N PRO A 189 0.29 -8.32 -2.26
CA PRO A 189 0.06 -8.44 -3.69
C PRO A 189 1.23 -9.15 -4.39
N GLU A 190 0.98 -9.68 -5.58
CA GLU A 190 2.02 -10.18 -6.49
C GLU A 190 1.96 -9.42 -7.81
N PHE A 191 3.07 -8.83 -8.23
CA PHE A 191 3.10 -8.03 -9.45
C PHE A 191 3.26 -8.92 -10.68
N VAL A 192 2.55 -8.58 -11.76
CA VAL A 192 2.74 -9.19 -13.08
C VAL A 192 3.92 -8.48 -13.73
N VAL A 193 5.08 -9.12 -13.69
CA VAL A 193 6.34 -8.54 -14.16
C VAL A 193 7.09 -9.55 -15.01
N PRO A 194 7.79 -9.14 -16.08
CA PRO A 194 8.60 -10.05 -16.89
C PRO A 194 9.52 -10.91 -16.02
N GLN A 195 9.48 -12.22 -16.25
CA GLN A 195 10.28 -13.20 -15.51
C GLN A 195 11.59 -13.46 -16.26
N ASP A 196 12.68 -13.61 -15.52
CA ASP A 196 13.98 -13.92 -16.12
C ASP A 196 13.93 -15.28 -16.85
N GLY A 197 14.58 -15.36 -18.01
CA GLY A 197 14.55 -16.55 -18.87
C GLY A 197 13.26 -16.78 -19.65
N HIS A 198 12.25 -15.89 -19.57
CA HIS A 198 11.00 -16.03 -20.30
C HIS A 198 10.92 -15.07 -21.50
N ALA A 199 10.65 -15.61 -22.70
CA ALA A 199 10.47 -14.81 -23.91
C ALA A 199 9.10 -14.12 -24.02
N LYS A 200 8.09 -14.67 -23.34
CA LYS A 200 6.72 -14.14 -23.32
C LYS A 200 6.56 -13.20 -22.12
N GLN A 201 5.83 -12.10 -22.31
CA GLN A 201 5.40 -11.26 -21.20
C GLN A 201 4.61 -12.08 -20.16
N ASP A 202 4.77 -11.69 -18.90
CA ASP A 202 4.10 -12.32 -17.77
C ASP A 202 2.58 -12.10 -17.80
N CYS A 203 1.83 -12.90 -17.04
CA CYS A 203 0.38 -12.80 -16.95
C CYS A 203 -0.15 -13.03 -15.53
N GLU A 204 -1.40 -12.65 -15.31
CA GLU A 204 -2.12 -12.80 -14.04
C GLU A 204 -2.11 -14.23 -13.51
N MET A 205 -2.29 -15.23 -14.38
CA MET A 205 -2.27 -16.64 -13.99
C MET A 205 -0.89 -17.07 -13.44
N ALA A 206 0.19 -16.61 -14.08
CA ALA A 206 1.55 -16.90 -13.62
C ALA A 206 1.86 -16.16 -12.31
N ALA A 207 1.42 -14.92 -12.17
CA ALA A 207 1.50 -14.18 -10.91
C ALA A 207 0.71 -14.87 -9.79
N GLY A 208 -0.52 -15.33 -10.05
CA GLY A 208 -1.32 -16.10 -9.10
C GLY A 208 -0.62 -17.39 -8.67
N THR A 209 -0.01 -18.11 -9.60
CA THR A 209 0.79 -19.30 -9.28
C THR A 209 1.95 -18.97 -8.35
N ARG A 210 2.74 -17.92 -8.65
CA ARG A 210 3.82 -17.47 -7.78
C ARG A 210 3.33 -17.04 -6.40
N TRP A 211 2.15 -16.42 -6.32
CA TRP A 211 1.55 -16.04 -5.06
C TRP A 211 1.20 -17.27 -4.22
N ILE A 212 0.57 -18.29 -4.82
CA ILE A 212 0.25 -19.55 -4.14
C ILE A 212 1.53 -20.26 -3.68
N ASP A 213 2.56 -20.32 -4.51
CA ASP A 213 3.84 -20.94 -4.15
C ASP A 213 4.52 -20.24 -2.97
N ARG A 214 4.42 -18.90 -2.92
CA ARG A 214 5.04 -18.10 -1.85
C ARG A 214 4.24 -18.13 -0.55
N TRP A 215 2.92 -18.03 -0.63
CA TRP A 215 2.06 -17.74 0.53
C TRP A 215 1.11 -18.88 0.91
N GLY A 216 0.90 -19.85 0.02
CA GLY A 216 -0.08 -20.93 0.20
C GLY A 216 0.15 -21.72 1.48
N SER A 217 1.39 -22.07 1.82
CA SER A 217 1.71 -22.78 3.07
C SER A 217 1.45 -21.93 4.31
N HIS A 218 1.69 -20.62 4.24
CA HIS A 218 1.48 -19.69 5.35
C HIS A 218 0.00 -19.50 5.65
N TYR A 219 -0.82 -19.39 4.61
CA TYR A 219 -2.25 -19.15 4.75
C TYR A 219 -3.11 -20.42 4.79
N ALA A 220 -2.58 -21.60 4.44
CA ALA A 220 -3.32 -22.87 4.53
C ALA A 220 -3.97 -23.11 5.91
N PRO A 221 -3.32 -22.84 7.06
CA PRO A 221 -3.93 -23.00 8.38
C PRO A 221 -5.13 -22.07 8.64
N TRP A 222 -5.34 -21.05 7.82
CA TRP A 222 -6.46 -20.13 7.97
C TRP A 222 -7.75 -20.73 7.41
N GLY A 223 -7.64 -21.77 6.58
CA GLY A 223 -8.74 -22.38 5.85
C GLY A 223 -9.15 -21.59 4.61
N LEU A 224 -8.18 -20.99 3.90
CA LEU A 224 -8.48 -20.25 2.66
C LEU A 224 -8.99 -21.19 1.57
N CYS A 225 -9.99 -20.73 0.82
CA CYS A 225 -10.51 -21.37 -0.38
C CYS A 225 -10.70 -20.31 -1.47
N GLU A 226 -10.20 -20.58 -2.67
CA GLU A 226 -10.54 -19.80 -3.87
C GLU A 226 -11.98 -20.07 -4.31
#